data_AF-A0A519JJG6-F1
#
_entry.id   AF-A0A519JJG6-F1
#
_cell.length_a   1.000
_cell.length_b   1.000
_cell.length_c   1.000
_cell.angle_alpha   90.00
_cell.angle_beta   90.00
_cell.angle_gamma   90.00
#
_symmetry.space_group_name_H-M   'P 1'
#
loop_
_entity.id
_entity.type
_entity.pdbx_description
1 polymer ?
#
loop_
_entity_poly.entity_id
_entity_poly.type
_entity_poly.pdbx_seq_one_letter_code
_entity_poly.pdbx_strand_id
1 'polypeptide(L)'
;GFGKVGNDIGTQYRSAIFYHSADQHAVAEKVIDRVNKSGSWKKPVATDVEPAQEFYVAEGYHQDYLEKNPGGYTCHFFRKIEF
;
A
#
# COMPACT_ATOMS: atom_id res chain seq x y z
N GLY A 1 10.12 5.43 -9.22
CA GLY A 1 10.29 6.80 -8.74
C GLY A 1 9.24 6.98 -7.69
N PHE A 2 9.67 7.35 -6.49
CA PHE A 2 8.85 7.47 -5.28
C PHE A 2 7.58 8.30 -5.55
N GLY A 3 6.42 7.87 -5.01
CA GLY A 3 5.16 8.62 -5.05
C GLY A 3 4.25 8.42 -6.27
N LYS A 4 4.22 7.21 -6.88
CA LYS A 4 3.23 6.88 -7.92
C LYS A 4 2.65 5.48 -7.73
N VAL A 5 1.31 5.38 -7.72
CA VAL A 5 0.57 4.13 -7.93
C VAL A 5 -0.19 4.28 -9.25
N GLY A 6 0.31 3.65 -10.32
CA GLY A 6 -0.26 3.81 -11.66
C GLY A 6 -0.05 5.22 -12.23
N ASN A 7 -1.15 5.90 -12.62
CA ASN A 7 -1.15 7.25 -13.20
C ASN A 7 -1.20 8.37 -12.15
N ASP A 8 -1.41 8.06 -10.87
CA ASP A 8 -1.57 9.04 -9.81
C ASP A 8 -0.20 9.49 -9.27
N ILE A 9 0.04 10.80 -9.25
CA ILE A 9 1.33 11.42 -8.89
C ILE A 9 1.13 12.33 -7.68
N GLY A 10 1.87 12.07 -6.59
CA GLY A 10 1.78 12.84 -5.34
C GLY A 10 2.21 12.02 -4.12
N THR A 11 2.68 12.69 -3.06
CA THR A 11 3.11 12.04 -1.80
C THR A 11 1.98 11.28 -1.10
N GLN A 12 0.73 11.68 -1.35
CA GLN A 12 -0.49 10.99 -0.92
C GLN A 12 -0.66 9.59 -1.54
N TYR A 13 0.08 9.26 -2.61
CA TYR A 13 0.05 7.96 -3.28
C TYR A 13 1.28 7.12 -2.98
N ARG A 14 2.05 7.44 -1.93
CA ARG A 14 3.18 6.59 -1.54
C ARG A 14 2.68 5.27 -0.95
N SER A 15 3.46 4.20 -1.13
CA SER A 15 3.21 2.94 -0.44
C SER A 15 3.80 3.05 0.97
N ALA A 16 2.97 2.83 1.99
CA ALA A 16 3.41 2.83 3.38
C ALA A 16 2.64 1.77 4.18
N ILE A 17 3.29 1.21 5.20
CA ILE A 17 2.71 0.38 6.25
C ILE A 17 2.85 1.15 7.55
N PHE A 18 1.71 1.42 8.21
CA PHE A 18 1.65 2.08 9.51
C PHE A 18 1.46 1.03 10.61
N TYR A 19 2.47 0.83 11.46
CA TYR A 19 2.42 -0.20 12.51
C TYR A 19 1.97 0.37 13.86
N HIS A 20 1.21 -0.43 14.62
CA HIS A 20 0.76 -0.13 15.98
C HIS A 20 1.55 -0.87 17.06
N SER A 21 2.40 -1.84 16.68
CA SER A 21 3.24 -2.62 17.61
C SER A 21 4.57 -3.04 16.99
N ALA A 22 5.52 -3.40 17.85
CA ALA A 22 6.82 -3.93 17.43
C ALA A 22 6.68 -5.24 16.62
N ASP A 23 5.69 -6.09 16.97
CA ASP A 23 5.42 -7.32 16.24
C ASP A 23 4.93 -7.04 14.82
N GLN A 24 4.05 -6.05 14.64
CA GLN A 24 3.59 -5.63 13.32
C GLN A 24 4.76 -5.08 12.47
N HIS A 25 5.63 -4.28 13.07
CA HIS A 25 6.85 -3.80 12.42
C HIS A 25 7.74 -4.96 11.97
N ALA A 26 8.03 -5.92 12.86
CA ALA A 26 8.88 -7.06 12.55
C ALA A 26 8.29 -7.95 11.43
N VAL A 27 6.96 -8.13 11.42
CA VAL A 27 6.27 -8.86 10.36
C VAL A 27 6.33 -8.12 9.03
N ALA A 28 6.13 -6.79 9.02
CA ALA A 28 6.21 -5.97 7.81
C ALA A 28 7.60 -6.09 7.16
N GLU A 29 8.67 -5.91 7.94
CA GLU A 29 10.05 -6.06 7.48
C GLU A 29 10.33 -7.46 6.92
N LYS A 30 9.88 -8.50 7.62
CA LYS A 30 10.03 -9.89 7.17
C LYS A 30 9.35 -10.15 5.83
N VAL A 31 8.15 -9.60 5.62
CA VAL A 31 7.40 -9.75 4.37
C VAL A 31 8.06 -8.97 3.24
N ILE A 32 8.51 -7.74 3.50
CA ILE A 32 9.27 -6.93 2.53
C ILE A 32 10.52 -7.66 2.07
N ASP A 33 11.29 -8.24 3.01
CA ASP A 33 12.47 -9.03 2.71
C ASP A 33 12.15 -10.27 1.87
N ARG A 34 11.09 -11.03 2.21
CA ARG A 34 10.61 -12.16 1.41
C ARG A 34 10.27 -11.75 -0.02
N VAL A 35 9.49 -10.68 -0.19
CA VAL A 35 9.08 -10.17 -1.50
C VAL A 35 10.27 -9.68 -2.33
N ASN A 36 11.25 -9.04 -1.70
CA ASN A 36 12.48 -8.62 -2.38
C ASN A 36 13.32 -9.83 -2.83
N LYS A 37 13.45 -10.84 -1.96
CA LYS A 37 14.20 -12.06 -2.23
C LYS A 37 13.57 -12.94 -3.31
N SER A 38 12.26 -12.89 -3.47
CA SER A 38 11.57 -13.67 -4.51
C SER A 38 11.94 -13.22 -5.93
N GLY A 39 12.42 -11.98 -6.10
CA GLY A 39 12.72 -11.39 -7.40
C GLY A 39 11.48 -11.17 -8.28
N SER A 40 10.27 -11.34 -7.71
CA SER A 40 9.02 -11.28 -8.46
C SER A 40 8.69 -9.87 -8.97
N TRP A 41 9.30 -8.84 -8.37
CA TRP A 41 9.21 -7.46 -8.82
C TRP A 41 10.52 -7.00 -9.47
N LYS A 42 10.40 -6.23 -10.55
CA LYS A 42 11.57 -5.69 -11.30
C LYS A 42 12.43 -4.73 -10.47
N LYS A 43 11.91 -4.23 -9.36
CA LYS A 43 12.57 -3.27 -8.47
C LYS A 43 12.29 -3.70 -7.02
N PRO A 44 13.19 -3.37 -6.08
CA PRO A 44 12.93 -3.56 -4.67
C PRO A 44 11.63 -2.87 -4.26
N VAL A 45 10.98 -3.45 -3.25
CA VAL A 45 9.84 -2.85 -2.57
C VAL A 45 10.25 -1.48 -2.02
N ALA A 46 9.45 -0.46 -2.34
CA ALA A 46 9.65 0.93 -1.93
C ALA A 46 8.60 1.37 -0.89
N THR A 47 8.07 0.42 -0.14
CA THR A 47 7.06 0.64 0.91
C THR A 47 7.75 1.13 2.17
N ASP A 48 7.36 2.31 2.66
CA ASP A 48 7.84 2.83 3.93
C ASP A 48 7.20 2.06 5.11
N VAL A 49 7.94 1.82 6.18
CA VAL A 49 7.43 1.19 7.42
C VAL A 49 7.56 2.19 8.56
N GLU A 50 6.44 2.79 8.95
CA GLU A 50 6.40 3.94 9.87
C GLU A 50 5.45 3.65 11.05
N PRO A 51 5.69 4.20 12.24
CA PRO A 51 4.74 4.08 13.34
C PRO A 51 3.43 4.77 12.96
N ALA A 52 2.29 4.15 13.29
CA ALA A 52 0.99 4.74 13.07
C ALA A 52 0.84 6.07 13.85
N GLN A 53 0.40 7.11 13.14
CA GLN A 53 0.09 8.41 13.70
C GLN A 53 -1.43 8.62 13.73
N GLU A 54 -1.87 9.82 14.11
CA GLU A 54 -3.29 10.17 14.09
C GLU A 54 -3.88 9.94 12.69
N PHE A 55 -4.98 9.19 12.63
CA PHE A 55 -5.69 8.88 11.40
C PHE A 55 -6.96 9.74 11.32
N TYR A 56 -7.01 10.63 10.34
CA TYR A 56 -8.18 11.46 10.08
C TYR A 56 -9.12 10.73 9.12
N VAL A 57 -10.34 10.48 9.56
CA VAL A 57 -11.36 9.79 8.76
C VAL A 57 -11.74 10.66 7.57
N ALA A 58 -11.66 10.10 6.36
CA ALA A 58 -12.10 10.77 5.14
C ALA A 58 -13.62 10.99 5.13
N GLU A 59 -14.09 11.95 4.34
CA GLU A 59 -15.50 12.31 4.24
C GLU A 59 -16.40 11.12 3.87
N GLY A 60 -17.67 11.15 4.30
CA GLY A 60 -18.59 10.01 4.16
C GLY A 60 -18.85 9.52 2.73
N TYR A 61 -18.63 10.38 1.72
CA TYR A 61 -18.76 9.98 0.31
C TYR A 61 -17.56 9.16 -0.19
N HIS A 62 -16.41 9.23 0.48
CA HIS A 62 -15.23 8.41 0.17
C HIS A 62 -15.33 7.01 0.76
N GLN A 63 -16.07 6.84 1.85
CA GLN A 63 -16.28 5.55 2.49
C GLN A 63 -17.07 4.64 1.55
N ASP A 64 -16.62 3.39 1.37
CA ASP A 64 -17.26 2.35 0.54
C ASP A 64 -17.54 2.78 -0.91
N TYR A 65 -16.71 3.68 -1.47
CA TYR A 65 -16.98 4.31 -2.76
C TYR A 65 -17.20 3.31 -3.90
N LEU A 66 -16.41 2.23 -3.99
CA LEU A 66 -16.54 1.21 -5.03
C LEU A 66 -17.71 0.24 -4.79
N GLU A 67 -18.18 0.09 -3.55
CA GLU A 67 -19.43 -0.65 -3.28
C GLU A 67 -20.64 0.17 -3.72
N LYS A 68 -20.61 1.48 -3.43
CA LYS A 68 -21.63 2.45 -3.85
C LYS A 68 -21.60 2.70 -5.37
N ASN A 69 -20.43 2.57 -6.00
CA ASN A 69 -20.22 2.77 -7.44
C ASN A 69 -19.39 1.62 -8.04
N PRO A 70 -20.01 0.46 -8.37
CA PRO A 70 -19.30 -0.72 -8.88
C PRO A 70 -18.56 -0.53 -10.22
N GLY A 71 -18.83 0.57 -10.94
CA GLY A 71 -18.11 0.99 -12.15
C GLY A 71 -17.21 2.22 -11.95
N GLY A 72 -16.97 2.62 -10.70
CA GLY A 72 -16.12 3.75 -10.34
C GLY A 72 -14.65 3.51 -10.71
N TYR A 73 -13.87 4.59 -10.75
CA TYR A 73 -12.46 4.52 -11.11
C TYR A 73 -11.64 3.74 -10.06
N THR A 74 -10.87 2.75 -10.53
CA THR A 74 -9.84 2.07 -9.74
C THR A 74 -8.69 1.65 -10.65
N CYS A 75 -7.45 1.80 -10.15
CA CYS A 75 -6.23 1.31 -10.80
C CYS A 75 -5.65 0.05 -10.13
N HIS A 76 -6.32 -0.46 -9.09
CA HIS A 76 -5.88 -1.62 -8.31
C HIS A 76 -6.48 -2.91 -8.88
N PHE A 77 -5.62 -3.88 -9.18
CA PHE A 77 -6.03 -5.22 -9.59
C PHE A 77 -5.04 -6.26 -9.06
N PHE A 78 -5.53 -7.49 -8.83
CA PHE A 78 -4.71 -8.59 -8.35
C PHE A 78 -3.73 -9.06 -9.44
N ARG A 79 -2.45 -9.19 -9.08
CA ARG A 79 -1.43 -9.84 -9.93
C ARG A 79 -1.16 -11.22 -9.36
N LYS A 80 -1.29 -12.27 -10.19
CA LYS A 80 -0.93 -13.64 -9.81
C LYS A 80 0.59 -13.75 -9.70
N ILE A 81 1.12 -13.47 -8.52
CA ILE A 81 2.55 -13.49 -8.20
C ILE A 81 2.74 -14.33 -6.93
N GLU A 82 3.67 -15.27 -6.99
CA GLU A 82 4.13 -16.03 -5.84
C GLU A 82 5.41 -15.38 -5.26
N PHE A 83 5.55 -15.40 -3.94
CA PHE A 83 6.65 -14.78 -3.20
C PHE A 83 7.37 -15.77 -2.29
#